data_AF-A0A6P3ZI22-F1
#
_entry.id   AF-A0A6P3ZI22-F1
#
_cell.length_a   1.000
_cell.length_b   1.000
_cell.length_c   1.000
_cell.angle_alpha   90.00
_cell.angle_beta   90.00
_cell.angle_gamma   90.00
#
_symmetry.space_group_name_H-M   'P 1'
#
loop_
_entity.id
_entity.type
_entity.pdbx_description
1 polymer ?
#
loop_
_entity_poly.entity_id
_entity_poly.type
_entity_poly.pdbx_seq_one_letter_code
_entity_poly.pdbx_strand_id
1 'polypeptide(L)'
;MYSLQNLDLSSNSLTGKIPPQLAQMKHLEALNLSHTNLNGTIPSDFNEMGSLTMVDMSFNQLEGPIPNSKAFWEAPFDALKNNRGLCDNAIAPSLVTAADNQNEEAAALIRWKLSLDNQTQHVLSSWLLVGSNSHCSWVGVGCDDESNGITHLNLSSSGLSGTLQNLTFSSFTNLIRIDFAKKSMDGNPQ
;
A
#
# COMPACT_ATOMS: atom_id res chain seq x y z
N MET A 1 0.82 20.38 35.35
CA MET A 1 1.80 19.97 34.32
C MET A 1 1.26 20.42 32.98
N TYR A 2 2.05 21.13 32.19
CA TYR A 2 1.67 21.49 30.82
C TYR A 2 2.26 20.44 29.88
N SER A 3 1.45 19.97 28.92
CA SER A 3 1.88 19.07 27.86
C SER A 3 1.69 19.77 26.51
N LEU A 4 2.57 19.48 25.54
CA LEU A 4 2.44 20.03 24.21
C LEU A 4 1.35 19.26 23.45
N GLN A 5 0.37 19.99 22.92
CA GLN A 5 -0.75 19.45 22.13
C GLN A 5 -0.59 19.76 20.63
N ASN A 6 0.04 20.88 20.30
CA ASN A 6 0.18 21.35 18.93
C ASN A 6 1.66 21.63 18.65
N LEU A 7 2.20 20.97 17.64
CA LEU A 7 3.56 21.19 17.16
C LEU A 7 3.50 21.55 15.68
N ASP A 8 3.81 22.81 15.37
CA ASP A 8 3.94 23.30 14.00
C ASP A 8 5.40 23.69 13.74
N LEU A 9 6.03 22.99 12.82
CA LEU A 9 7.38 23.23 12.33
C LEU A 9 7.39 23.51 10.82
N SER A 10 6.23 23.74 10.23
CA SER A 10 6.08 23.88 8.79
C SER A 10 6.79 25.10 8.22
N SER A 11 7.06 25.07 6.91
CA SER A 11 7.68 26.20 6.18
C SER A 11 9.06 26.60 6.73
N ASN A 12 9.83 25.62 7.21
CA ASN A 12 11.20 25.80 7.68
C ASN A 12 12.19 25.04 6.79
N SER A 13 13.47 25.40 6.88
CA SER A 13 14.55 24.69 6.19
C SER A 13 15.07 23.47 6.95
N LEU A 14 14.21 22.78 7.71
CA LEU A 14 14.59 21.58 8.47
C LEU A 14 14.96 20.45 7.50
N THR A 15 16.04 19.74 7.79
CA THR A 15 16.57 18.64 6.96
C THR A 15 16.83 17.39 7.80
N GLY A 16 17.02 16.25 7.15
CA GLY A 16 17.34 14.99 7.81
C GLY A 16 16.10 14.20 8.20
N LYS A 17 16.27 13.20 9.07
CA LYS A 17 15.20 12.27 9.43
C LYS A 17 14.32 12.80 10.55
N ILE A 18 13.04 12.40 10.55
CA ILE A 18 12.14 12.61 11.68
C ILE A 18 12.65 11.77 12.88
N PRO A 19 12.95 12.40 14.04
CA PRO A 19 13.44 11.66 15.20
C PRO A 19 12.32 10.82 15.83
N PRO A 20 12.54 9.51 16.10
CA PRO A 20 11.51 8.63 16.69
C PRO A 20 11.05 9.08 18.08
N GLN A 21 11.87 9.87 18.79
CA GLN A 21 11.55 10.43 20.10
C GLN A 21 10.33 11.36 20.08
N LEU A 22 9.93 11.90 18.92
CA LEU A 22 8.66 12.64 18.79
C LEU A 22 7.44 11.81 19.22
N ALA A 23 7.51 10.48 19.10
CA ALA A 23 6.44 9.58 19.56
C ALA A 23 6.26 9.52 21.09
N GLN A 24 7.20 10.09 21.86
CA GLN A 24 7.10 10.21 23.33
C GLN A 24 6.13 11.32 23.75
N MET A 25 5.72 12.19 22.82
CA MET A 25 4.77 13.26 23.07
C MET A 25 3.34 12.71 23.09
N LYS A 26 3.01 11.96 24.15
CA LYS A 26 1.74 11.20 24.25
C LYS A 26 0.47 12.06 24.32
N HIS A 27 0.59 13.37 24.47
CA HIS A 27 -0.52 14.33 24.47
C HIS A 27 -0.58 15.20 23.21
N LEU A 28 0.28 14.94 22.22
CA LEU A 28 0.28 15.70 20.98
C LEU A 28 -0.96 15.33 20.15
N GLU A 29 -1.73 16.33 19.76
CA GLU A 29 -2.98 16.21 19.00
C GLU A 29 -2.81 16.62 17.54
N ALA A 30 -1.97 17.63 17.29
CA ALA A 30 -1.69 18.16 15.95
C ALA A 30 -0.19 18.26 15.68
N LEU A 31 0.24 17.71 14.55
CA LEU A 31 1.63 17.74 14.08
C LEU A 31 1.71 18.22 12.64
N ASN A 32 2.30 19.40 12.43
CA ASN A 32 2.56 19.96 11.11
C ASN A 32 4.05 20.04 10.84
N LEU A 33 4.54 19.22 9.91
CA LEU A 33 5.91 19.18 9.40
C LEU A 33 5.98 19.52 7.91
N SER A 34 4.92 20.13 7.36
CA SER A 34 4.81 20.36 5.91
C SER A 34 5.81 21.42 5.42
N HIS A 35 6.14 21.36 4.12
CA HIS A 35 7.04 22.33 3.48
C HIS A 35 8.39 22.44 4.19
N THR A 36 9.01 21.29 4.47
CA THR A 36 10.38 21.23 4.95
C THR A 36 11.23 20.32 4.04
N ASN A 37 12.51 20.15 4.35
CA ASN A 37 13.42 19.29 3.59
C ASN A 37 13.71 17.98 4.34
N LEU A 38 12.76 17.49 5.14
CA LEU A 38 12.89 16.23 5.87
C LEU A 38 12.91 15.05 4.90
N ASN A 39 13.67 14.01 5.24
CA ASN A 39 13.88 12.83 4.40
C ASN A 39 13.83 11.51 5.18
N GLY A 40 13.88 10.39 4.47
CA GLY A 40 13.77 9.06 5.05
C GLY A 40 12.34 8.71 5.47
N THR A 41 12.20 7.76 6.39
CA THR A 41 10.90 7.21 6.77
C THR A 41 10.21 7.98 7.89
N ILE A 42 8.87 7.95 7.89
CA ILE A 42 8.09 8.32 9.09
C ILE A 42 8.29 7.20 10.12
N PRO A 43 8.71 7.49 11.38
CA PRO A 43 8.97 6.47 12.37
C PRO A 43 7.72 5.64 12.69
N SER A 44 7.87 4.31 12.74
CA SER A 44 6.76 3.41 13.10
C SER A 44 6.24 3.63 14.52
N ASP A 45 7.05 4.23 15.40
CA ASP A 45 6.66 4.63 16.76
C ASP A 45 5.45 5.60 16.76
N PHE A 46 5.18 6.29 15.65
CA PHE A 46 4.02 7.17 15.50
C PHE A 46 2.69 6.38 15.54
N ASN A 47 2.74 5.05 15.38
CA ASN A 47 1.61 4.17 15.64
C ASN A 47 1.11 4.26 17.10
N GLU A 48 1.99 4.62 18.04
CA GLU A 48 1.68 4.69 19.47
C GLU A 48 1.24 6.09 19.94
N MET A 49 1.11 7.06 19.03
CA MET A 49 0.70 8.42 19.34
C MET A 49 -0.83 8.52 19.40
N GLY A 50 -1.44 7.91 20.42
CA GLY A 50 -2.90 7.74 20.51
C GLY A 50 -3.73 9.04 20.59
N SER A 51 -3.12 10.16 21.00
CA SER A 51 -3.78 11.47 21.01
C SER A 51 -3.70 12.21 19.67
N LEU A 52 -2.86 11.76 18.74
CA LEU A 52 -2.65 12.44 17.48
C LEU A 52 -3.90 12.27 16.60
N THR A 53 -4.43 13.38 16.10
CA THR A 53 -5.64 13.42 15.26
C THR A 53 -5.44 14.19 13.97
N MET A 54 -4.45 15.09 13.94
CA MET A 54 -4.11 15.88 12.76
C MET A 54 -2.63 15.76 12.46
N VAL A 55 -2.33 15.40 11.21
CA VAL A 55 -0.97 15.39 10.66
C VAL A 55 -0.95 16.13 9.32
N ASP A 56 0.12 16.87 9.08
CA ASP A 56 0.50 17.35 7.75
C ASP A 56 2.01 17.16 7.58
N MET A 57 2.39 16.32 6.63
CA MET A 57 3.77 16.02 6.24
C MET A 57 4.02 16.32 4.76
N SER A 58 3.12 17.06 4.12
CA SER A 58 3.19 17.34 2.69
C SER A 58 4.42 18.15 2.31
N PHE A 59 4.85 18.02 1.05
CA PHE A 59 6.01 18.73 0.52
C PHE A 59 7.29 18.50 1.34
N ASN A 60 7.68 17.23 1.47
CA ASN A 60 8.96 16.81 2.03
C ASN A 60 9.64 15.79 1.07
N GLN A 61 10.70 15.15 1.51
CA GLN A 61 11.41 14.08 0.80
C GLN A 61 11.24 12.73 1.52
N LEU A 62 10.07 12.51 2.14
CA LEU A 62 9.80 11.30 2.92
C LEU A 62 9.56 10.09 2.01
N GLU A 63 9.90 8.91 2.54
CA GLU A 63 9.80 7.63 1.84
C GLU A 63 9.34 6.48 2.75
N GLY A 64 8.95 5.35 2.15
CA GLY A 64 8.54 4.15 2.87
C GLY A 64 7.08 4.17 3.32
N PRO A 65 6.69 3.23 4.21
CA PRO A 65 5.30 3.03 4.57
C PRO A 65 4.76 4.14 5.46
N ILE A 66 3.49 4.48 5.27
CA ILE A 66 2.75 5.38 6.17
C ILE A 66 2.43 4.66 7.49
N PRO A 67 2.63 5.29 8.67
CA PRO A 67 2.24 4.70 9.95
C PRO A 67 0.76 4.30 9.99
N ASN A 68 0.49 3.14 10.58
CA ASN A 68 -0.85 2.61 10.76
C ASN A 68 -1.50 3.19 12.03
N SER A 69 -1.77 4.51 12.03
CA SER A 69 -2.52 5.16 13.10
C SER A 69 -3.67 6.00 12.56
N LYS A 70 -4.65 6.26 13.43
CA LYS A 70 -5.87 7.00 13.09
C LYS A 70 -5.56 8.33 12.39
N ALA A 71 -4.60 9.09 12.91
CA ALA A 71 -4.22 10.40 12.36
C ALA A 71 -3.79 10.33 10.89
N PHE A 72 -3.03 9.30 10.51
CA PHE A 72 -2.54 9.15 9.14
C PHE A 72 -3.60 8.60 8.19
N TRP A 73 -4.49 7.73 8.66
CA TRP A 73 -5.58 7.18 7.83
C TRP A 73 -6.74 8.15 7.62
N GLU A 74 -6.99 9.03 8.58
CA GLU A 74 -8.01 10.07 8.47
C GLU A 74 -7.45 11.38 7.89
N ALA A 75 -6.13 11.45 7.64
CA ALA A 75 -5.51 12.63 7.05
C ALA A 75 -6.06 12.89 5.64
N PRO A 76 -6.31 14.16 5.25
CA PRO A 76 -6.69 14.48 3.89
C PRO A 76 -5.55 14.11 2.93
N PHE A 77 -5.88 13.77 1.68
CA PHE A 77 -4.88 13.42 0.65
C PHE A 77 -3.76 14.48 0.53
N ASP A 78 -4.11 15.75 0.69
CA ASP A 78 -3.19 16.86 0.64
C ASP A 78 -2.17 16.90 1.79
N ALA A 79 -2.40 16.21 2.90
CA ALA A 79 -1.51 16.19 4.06
C ALA A 79 -0.26 15.32 3.87
N LEU A 80 -0.24 14.41 2.88
CA LEU A 80 0.92 13.55 2.60
C LEU A 80 1.49 13.75 1.20
N LYS A 81 0.84 14.59 0.37
CA LYS A 81 1.24 14.83 -1.02
C LYS A 81 2.66 15.35 -1.15
N ASN A 82 3.23 15.19 -2.34
CA ASN A 82 4.56 15.67 -2.69
C ASN A 82 5.69 15.08 -1.83
N ASN A 83 5.51 13.84 -1.38
CA ASN A 83 6.58 12.97 -0.90
C ASN A 83 6.77 11.83 -1.90
N ARG A 84 7.87 11.82 -2.65
CA ARG A 84 8.04 10.90 -3.81
C ARG A 84 8.12 9.42 -3.43
N GLY A 85 8.46 9.09 -2.19
CA GLY A 85 8.68 7.72 -1.76
C GLY A 85 7.66 7.17 -0.78
N LEU A 86 6.67 7.96 -0.34
CA LEU A 86 5.65 7.46 0.58
C LEU A 86 4.77 6.47 -0.18
N CYS A 87 4.75 5.23 0.27
CA CYS A 87 3.81 4.23 -0.21
C CYS A 87 2.65 4.16 0.79
N ASP A 88 1.43 4.21 0.24
CA ASP A 88 0.24 3.94 1.02
C ASP A 88 0.38 2.54 1.62
N ASN A 89 0.41 2.48 2.95
CA ASN A 89 0.19 1.22 3.68
C ASN A 89 -1.27 0.74 3.51
N ALA A 90 -2.04 1.39 2.62
CA ALA A 90 -3.47 1.21 2.42
C ALA A 90 -3.70 -0.14 1.74
N ILE A 91 -3.59 -1.21 2.53
CA ILE A 91 -4.76 -1.97 2.94
C ILE A 91 -4.61 -2.25 4.44
N ALA A 92 -5.11 -1.35 5.27
CA ALA A 92 -5.65 -1.78 6.56
C ALA A 92 -6.73 -2.85 6.25
N PRO A 93 -6.78 -3.98 6.98
CA PRO A 93 -7.78 -5.04 6.84
C PRO A 93 -9.25 -4.57 6.95
N SER A 94 -9.50 -3.29 7.19
CA SER A 94 -10.78 -2.66 7.46
C SER A 94 -11.64 -2.38 6.23
N LEU A 95 -11.15 -2.56 4.99
CA LEU A 95 -12.02 -2.71 3.81
C LEU A 95 -12.42 -4.17 3.56
N VAL A 96 -11.90 -5.09 4.36
CA VAL A 96 -12.38 -6.48 4.50
C VAL A 96 -13.21 -6.59 5.79
N THR A 97 -14.13 -5.64 6.01
CA THR A 97 -15.09 -5.80 7.12
C THR A 97 -16.06 -6.92 6.78
N ALA A 98 -15.87 -8.05 7.45
CA ALA A 98 -16.92 -8.93 7.94
C ALA A 98 -18.07 -9.23 6.95
N ALA A 99 -17.74 -9.85 5.82
CA ALA A 99 -18.65 -10.73 5.10
C ALA A 99 -17.83 -11.77 4.33
N ASP A 100 -18.04 -13.03 4.70
CA ASP A 100 -17.51 -14.26 4.12
C ASP A 100 -16.06 -14.65 4.43
N ASN A 101 -15.90 -15.96 4.62
CA ASN A 101 -14.65 -16.71 4.68
C ASN A 101 -13.89 -16.57 3.34
N GLN A 102 -13.38 -15.38 3.04
CA GLN A 102 -12.80 -15.06 1.74
C GLN A 102 -11.44 -15.75 1.56
N ASN A 103 -11.26 -16.36 0.38
CA ASN A 103 -10.03 -17.03 -0.02
C ASN A 103 -8.82 -16.08 0.13
N GLU A 104 -7.86 -16.43 0.99
CA GLU A 104 -6.64 -15.65 1.25
C GLU A 104 -5.82 -15.40 -0.04
N GLU A 105 -5.90 -16.32 -1.01
CA GLU A 105 -5.27 -16.19 -2.32
C GLU A 105 -5.86 -15.03 -3.12
N ALA A 106 -7.20 -14.95 -3.19
CA ALA A 106 -7.91 -13.90 -3.88
C ALA A 106 -7.65 -12.53 -3.23
N ALA A 107 -7.61 -12.49 -1.89
CA ALA A 107 -7.26 -11.29 -1.15
C ALA A 107 -5.82 -10.84 -1.44
N ALA A 108 -4.85 -11.75 -1.48
CA ALA A 108 -3.45 -11.43 -1.80
C ALA A 108 -3.31 -10.80 -3.20
N LEU A 109 -4.04 -11.31 -4.19
CA LEU A 109 -4.06 -10.75 -5.55
C LEU A 109 -4.68 -9.34 -5.59
N ILE A 110 -5.78 -9.11 -4.89
CA ILE A 110 -6.40 -7.76 -4.81
C ILE A 110 -5.45 -6.75 -4.15
N ARG A 111 -4.77 -7.17 -3.08
CA ARG A 111 -3.78 -6.33 -2.41
C ARG A 111 -2.64 -5.94 -3.34
N TRP A 112 -2.16 -6.91 -4.12
CA TRP A 112 -1.13 -6.63 -5.09
C TRP A 112 -1.64 -5.70 -6.20
N LYS A 113 -2.83 -5.94 -6.78
CA LYS A 113 -3.44 -5.06 -7.79
C LYS A 113 -3.50 -3.61 -7.34
N LEU A 114 -3.95 -3.34 -6.11
CA LEU A 114 -4.07 -1.99 -5.57
C LEU A 114 -2.72 -1.27 -5.39
N SER A 115 -1.61 -2.01 -5.34
CA SER A 115 -0.25 -1.46 -5.29
C SER A 115 0.35 -1.14 -6.67
N LEU A 116 -0.30 -1.56 -7.75
CA LEU A 116 0.15 -1.32 -9.13
C LEU A 116 -0.36 0.02 -9.65
N ASP A 117 0.22 0.52 -10.75
CA ASP A 117 -0.25 1.77 -11.35
C ASP A 117 -1.69 1.65 -11.90
N ASN A 118 -2.33 2.80 -12.11
CA ASN A 118 -3.74 2.87 -12.52
C ASN A 118 -4.03 2.18 -13.88
N GLN A 119 -3.09 2.18 -14.83
CA GLN A 119 -3.26 1.48 -16.10
C GLN A 119 -3.26 -0.03 -15.87
N THR A 120 -2.32 -0.53 -15.05
CA THR A 120 -2.28 -1.94 -14.69
C THR A 120 -3.54 -2.37 -13.94
N GLN A 121 -4.05 -1.54 -13.02
CA GLN A 121 -5.32 -1.81 -12.32
C GLN A 121 -6.51 -1.94 -13.28
N HIS A 122 -6.56 -1.14 -14.34
CA HIS A 122 -7.58 -1.20 -15.38
C HIS A 122 -7.49 -2.51 -16.20
N VAL A 123 -6.28 -2.95 -16.54
CA VAL A 123 -6.05 -4.25 -17.21
C VAL A 123 -6.57 -5.40 -16.34
N LEU A 124 -6.38 -5.30 -15.02
CA LEU A 124 -6.84 -6.30 -14.04
C LEU A 124 -8.27 -6.04 -13.53
N SER A 125 -9.11 -5.36 -14.31
CA SER A 125 -10.47 -4.96 -13.89
C SER A 125 -11.35 -6.11 -13.40
N SER A 126 -11.15 -7.34 -13.90
CA SER A 126 -11.91 -8.52 -13.46
C SER A 126 -11.61 -8.95 -12.02
N TRP A 127 -10.47 -8.52 -11.44
CA TRP A 127 -10.08 -8.88 -10.07
C TRP A 127 -10.92 -8.07 -9.09
N LEU A 128 -12.04 -8.65 -8.67
CA LEU A 128 -13.02 -8.07 -7.76
C LEU A 128 -13.60 -9.16 -6.87
N LEU A 129 -13.69 -8.89 -5.57
CA LEU A 129 -14.35 -9.76 -4.58
C LEU A 129 -15.88 -9.60 -4.54
N VAL A 130 -16.42 -8.72 -5.39
CA VAL A 130 -17.83 -8.34 -5.37
C VAL A 130 -18.59 -9.09 -6.46
N GLY A 131 -19.64 -9.81 -6.07
CA GLY A 131 -20.47 -10.65 -6.95
C GLY A 131 -20.17 -12.15 -6.78
N SER A 132 -21.09 -13.02 -7.18
CA SER A 132 -20.96 -14.48 -7.05
C SER A 132 -19.91 -15.14 -7.97
N ASN A 133 -19.01 -14.35 -8.55
CA ASN A 133 -18.02 -14.83 -9.52
C ASN A 133 -16.76 -15.31 -8.80
N SER A 134 -16.35 -16.55 -9.09
CA SER A 134 -15.13 -17.13 -8.54
C SER A 134 -13.89 -16.35 -9.00
N HIS A 135 -12.91 -16.21 -8.11
CA HIS A 135 -11.59 -15.63 -8.43
C HIS A 135 -10.85 -16.40 -9.54
N CYS A 136 -11.24 -17.65 -9.80
CA CYS A 136 -10.75 -18.45 -10.92
C CYS A 136 -11.23 -17.96 -12.29
N SER A 137 -12.20 -17.04 -12.33
CA SER A 137 -12.63 -16.35 -13.57
C SER A 137 -11.81 -15.09 -13.86
N TRP A 138 -10.90 -14.72 -12.95
CA TRP A 138 -10.11 -13.51 -13.11
C TRP A 138 -9.07 -13.65 -14.24
N VAL A 139 -8.82 -12.55 -14.94
CA VAL A 139 -7.80 -12.50 -15.99
C VAL A 139 -6.47 -13.00 -15.45
N GLY A 140 -5.90 -13.99 -16.14
CA GLY A 140 -4.61 -14.57 -15.80
C GLY A 140 -4.59 -15.46 -14.56
N VAL A 141 -5.73 -15.80 -13.96
CA VAL A 141 -5.80 -16.73 -12.81
C VAL A 141 -6.28 -18.09 -13.30
N GLY A 142 -5.51 -19.14 -13.03
CA GLY A 142 -5.90 -20.53 -13.20
C GLY A 142 -6.00 -21.23 -11.85
N CYS A 143 -7.07 -21.99 -11.66
CA CYS A 143 -7.30 -22.74 -10.43
C CYS A 143 -7.33 -24.25 -10.67
N ASP A 144 -7.22 -24.99 -9.59
CA ASP A 144 -7.55 -26.40 -9.53
C ASP A 144 -9.08 -26.60 -9.52
N ASP A 145 -9.57 -27.56 -10.30
CA ASP A 145 -11.01 -27.80 -10.48
C ASP A 145 -11.68 -28.40 -9.23
N GLU A 146 -10.91 -29.08 -8.35
CA GLU A 146 -11.44 -29.74 -7.16
C GLU A 146 -11.40 -28.85 -5.91
N SER A 147 -10.26 -28.20 -5.66
CA SER A 147 -10.02 -27.37 -4.48
C SER A 147 -10.38 -25.90 -4.68
N ASN A 148 -10.58 -25.46 -5.93
CA ASN A 148 -10.79 -24.06 -6.29
C ASN A 148 -9.66 -23.14 -5.80
N GLY A 149 -8.47 -23.71 -5.60
CA GLY A 149 -7.25 -22.99 -5.19
C GLY A 149 -6.42 -22.57 -6.39
N ILE A 150 -5.70 -21.45 -6.27
CA ILE A 150 -4.91 -20.89 -7.37
C ILE A 150 -3.69 -21.76 -7.66
N THR A 151 -3.58 -22.27 -8.88
CA THR A 151 -2.46 -23.10 -9.32
C THR A 151 -1.52 -22.37 -10.28
N HIS A 152 -2.03 -21.44 -11.10
CA HIS A 152 -1.20 -20.73 -12.07
C HIS A 152 -1.60 -19.27 -12.19
N LEU A 153 -0.62 -18.37 -12.28
CA LEU A 153 -0.81 -16.95 -12.61
C LEU A 153 -0.11 -16.62 -13.92
N ASN A 154 -0.83 -16.10 -14.91
CA ASN A 154 -0.30 -15.71 -16.21
C ASN A 154 -0.79 -14.31 -16.60
N LEU A 155 0.07 -13.33 -16.39
CA LEU A 155 -0.12 -11.94 -16.81
C LEU A 155 0.97 -11.55 -17.81
N SER A 156 1.47 -12.53 -18.58
CA SER A 156 2.48 -12.28 -19.59
C SER A 156 1.97 -11.26 -20.61
N SER A 157 2.81 -10.28 -20.94
CA SER A 157 2.47 -9.18 -21.86
C SER A 157 1.32 -8.26 -21.39
N SER A 158 0.87 -8.33 -20.13
CA SER A 158 -0.16 -7.43 -19.57
C SER A 158 0.33 -6.00 -19.29
N GLY A 159 1.60 -5.70 -19.57
CA GLY A 159 2.15 -4.34 -19.40
C GLY A 159 2.26 -3.90 -17.93
N LEU A 160 2.43 -4.85 -17.01
CA LEU A 160 2.49 -4.58 -15.57
C LEU A 160 3.53 -3.51 -15.23
N SER A 161 3.12 -2.51 -14.46
CA SER A 161 4.00 -1.48 -13.91
C SER A 161 3.73 -1.31 -12.40
N GLY A 162 4.81 -1.40 -11.61
CA GLY A 162 4.75 -1.47 -10.15
C GLY A 162 5.81 -2.38 -9.56
N THR A 163 5.59 -2.89 -8.35
CA THR A 163 6.53 -3.78 -7.63
C THR A 163 5.85 -5.08 -7.18
N LEU A 164 6.65 -6.06 -6.73
CA LEU A 164 6.14 -7.31 -6.13
C LEU A 164 6.01 -7.25 -4.60
N GLN A 165 6.32 -6.12 -3.95
CA GLN A 165 6.44 -6.07 -2.48
C GLN A 165 5.14 -6.34 -1.72
N ASN A 166 3.98 -6.20 -2.39
CA ASN A 166 2.66 -6.44 -1.82
C ASN A 166 1.99 -7.72 -2.32
N LEU A 167 2.73 -8.60 -3.02
CA LEU A 167 2.25 -9.91 -3.43
C LEU A 167 2.68 -10.96 -2.39
N THR A 168 1.75 -11.41 -1.56
CA THR A 168 2.00 -12.42 -0.52
C THR A 168 2.03 -13.83 -1.12
N PHE A 169 3.18 -14.26 -1.63
CA PHE A 169 3.33 -15.58 -2.27
C PHE A 169 2.97 -16.75 -1.34
N SER A 170 3.16 -16.60 -0.03
CA SER A 170 2.83 -17.63 0.96
C SER A 170 1.32 -17.92 1.08
N SER A 171 0.45 -17.06 0.56
CA SER A 171 -0.99 -17.29 0.54
C SER A 171 -1.40 -18.32 -0.51
N PHE A 172 -0.60 -18.55 -1.55
CA PHE A 172 -0.91 -19.48 -2.64
C PHE A 172 -0.34 -20.87 -2.38
N THR A 173 -1.07 -21.68 -1.61
CA THR A 173 -0.59 -22.99 -1.15
C THR A 173 -0.52 -24.05 -2.26
N ASN A 174 -1.27 -23.85 -3.36
CA ASN A 174 -1.33 -24.78 -4.50
C ASN A 174 -0.63 -24.23 -5.75
N LEU A 175 0.13 -23.14 -5.65
CA LEU A 175 0.72 -22.46 -6.81
C LEU A 175 1.87 -23.27 -7.42
N ILE A 176 1.73 -23.58 -8.70
CA ILE A 176 2.67 -24.36 -9.50
C ILE A 176 3.46 -23.46 -10.45
N ARG A 177 2.85 -22.38 -10.97
CA ARG A 177 3.49 -21.52 -11.99
C ARG A 177 3.09 -20.05 -11.89
N ILE A 178 4.07 -19.18 -12.15
CA ILE A 178 3.85 -17.75 -12.37
C ILE A 178 4.55 -17.32 -13.66
N ASP A 179 3.85 -16.60 -14.52
CA ASP A 179 4.38 -16.01 -15.75
C ASP A 179 3.92 -14.54 -15.89
N PHE A 180 4.83 -13.61 -15.56
CA PHE A 180 4.63 -12.17 -15.70
C PHE A 180 5.54 -11.56 -16.77
N ALA A 181 6.22 -12.40 -17.57
CA ALA A 181 7.22 -11.93 -18.52
C ALA A 181 6.56 -11.13 -19.65
N LYS A 182 7.13 -9.96 -19.97
CA LYS A 182 6.82 -9.26 -21.21
C LYS A 182 7.44 -10.04 -22.36
N LYS A 183 6.63 -10.62 -23.25
CA LYS A 183 7.17 -11.27 -24.44
C LYS A 183 7.63 -10.20 -25.42
N SER A 184 8.94 -10.16 -25.73
CA SER A 184 9.43 -9.37 -26.85
C SER A 184 8.99 -10.05 -28.15
N MET A 185 8.41 -9.29 -29.08
CA MET A 185 8.25 -9.75 -30.46
C MET A 185 9.55 -9.53 -31.25
N ASP A 186 10.68 -9.99 -30.72
CA ASP A 186 11.93 -10.04 -31.48
C ASP A 186 12.21 -11.50 -31.86
N GLY A 187 11.59 -11.88 -32.96
CA GLY A 187 11.80 -13.13 -33.66
C GLY A 187 11.61 -12.92 -35.15
N ASN A 188 12.30 -11.93 -35.72
CA ASN A 188 12.55 -11.92 -37.14
C ASN A 188 13.79 -12.82 -37.37
N PRO A 189 13.66 -14.05 -37.87
CA PRO A 189 14.83 -14.80 -38.28
C PRO A 189 15.40 -14.07 -39.51
N GLN A 190 16.64 -13.58 -39.42
CA GLN A 190 17.44 -13.33 -40.62
C GLN A 190 17.67 -14.63 -41.37
#